data_AF-A0A1F4AVR0-F1
#
_entry.id   AF-A0A1F4AVR0-F1
#
_cell.length_a   1.000
_cell.length_b   1.000
_cell.length_c   1.000
_cell.angle_alpha   90.00
_cell.angle_beta   90.00
_cell.angle_gamma   90.00
#
_symmetry.space_group_name_H-M   'P 1'
#
loop_
_entity.id
_entity.type
_entity.pdbx_description
1 polymer ?
#
loop_
_entity_poly.entity_id
_entity_poly.type
_entity_poly.pdbx_seq_one_letter_code
_entity_poly.pdbx_strand_id
1 'polypeptide(L)'
;MSTYLVVAAAAVAVLVAACAPFGSSDAVHTAPAAVAPASPPIVKTKLVTPGSSGMPSQIVIPSSVGEVTFLHQAHTEDRAIGCAECHHQINAKALNTPHPDYLQSSWINCKACHREQNRVKQGVYACSTCHPASPTNIADETLSAKVVIHKQCWNCHPVSTGKEASRSCETCHSGNKAL
;
A
#
# COMPACT_ATOMS: atom_id res chain seq x y z
N MET A 1 26.54 75.83 1.86
CA MET A 1 27.37 75.34 0.75
C MET A 1 27.15 73.84 0.66
N SER A 2 26.32 73.39 -0.28
CA SER A 2 25.88 72.00 -0.42
C SER A 2 26.97 71.15 -1.08
N THR A 3 27.36 70.06 -0.40
CA THR A 3 28.25 69.02 -0.92
C THR A 3 27.43 67.94 -1.63
N TYR A 4 27.82 67.64 -2.87
CA TYR A 4 27.20 66.64 -3.74
C TYR A 4 27.61 65.21 -3.32
N LEU A 5 26.62 64.32 -3.18
CA LEU A 5 26.82 62.88 -3.01
C LEU A 5 26.96 62.24 -4.40
N VAL A 6 28.11 61.62 -4.68
CA VAL A 6 28.36 60.86 -5.91
C VAL A 6 27.83 59.43 -5.71
N VAL A 7 26.83 59.03 -6.50
CA VAL A 7 26.35 57.64 -6.55
C VAL A 7 27.10 56.92 -7.66
N ALA A 8 27.96 55.97 -7.31
CA ALA A 8 28.63 55.08 -8.26
C ALA A 8 27.68 53.94 -8.63
N ALA A 9 27.26 53.90 -9.90
CA ALA A 9 26.49 52.81 -10.47
C ALA A 9 27.43 51.65 -10.85
N ALA A 10 27.28 50.50 -10.18
CA ALA A 10 27.95 49.26 -10.56
C ALA A 10 27.12 48.57 -11.66
N ALA A 11 27.68 48.49 -12.87
CA ALA A 11 27.11 47.71 -13.98
C ALA A 11 27.44 46.23 -13.78
N VAL A 12 26.42 45.39 -13.57
CA VAL A 12 26.54 43.93 -13.55
C VAL A 12 26.44 43.42 -14.98
N ALA A 13 27.55 42.90 -15.52
CA ALA A 13 27.57 42.24 -16.82
C ALA A 13 26.92 40.86 -16.71
N VAL A 14 25.78 40.68 -17.39
CA VAL A 14 25.11 39.38 -17.54
C VAL A 14 25.82 38.61 -18.67
N LEU A 15 26.56 37.56 -18.31
CA LEU A 15 27.07 36.58 -19.26
C LEU A 15 25.91 35.71 -19.76
N VAL A 16 25.56 35.86 -21.04
CA VAL A 16 24.65 34.96 -21.75
C VAL A 16 25.45 33.73 -22.19
N ALA A 17 25.26 32.61 -21.49
CA ALA A 17 25.79 31.31 -21.91
C ALA A 17 24.97 30.78 -23.10
N ALA A 18 25.60 30.66 -24.26
CA ALA A 18 25.01 30.04 -25.44
C ALA A 18 24.89 28.53 -25.23
N CYS A 19 23.66 28.01 -25.17
CA CYS A 19 23.40 26.57 -25.25
C CYS A 19 23.54 26.12 -26.71
N ALA A 20 24.48 25.22 -26.98
CA ALA A 20 24.56 24.47 -28.24
C ALA A 20 23.43 23.42 -28.32
N PRO A 21 22.94 23.07 -29.53
CA PRO A 21 21.92 22.04 -29.70
C PRO A 21 22.51 20.65 -29.44
N PHE A 22 21.88 19.91 -28.52
CA PHE A 22 22.13 18.50 -28.29
C PHE A 22 21.76 17.71 -29.53
N GLY A 23 22.71 16.94 -30.06
CA GLY A 23 22.53 16.02 -31.17
C GLY A 23 21.62 14.86 -30.79
N SER A 24 20.64 14.61 -31.65
CA SER A 24 19.75 13.44 -31.63
C SER A 24 20.50 12.20 -32.12
N SER A 25 20.63 11.20 -31.28
CA SER A 25 20.97 9.82 -31.68
C SER A 25 20.03 8.86 -30.97
N ASP A 26 18.88 8.61 -31.59
CA ASP A 26 17.94 7.57 -31.20
C ASP A 26 18.55 6.19 -31.51
N ALA A 27 19.19 5.59 -30.50
CA ALA A 27 19.46 4.16 -30.47
C ALA A 27 18.60 3.55 -29.36
N VAL A 28 17.34 3.28 -29.70
CA VAL A 28 16.43 2.48 -28.87
C VAL A 28 16.99 1.06 -28.79
N HIS A 29 17.72 0.78 -27.72
CA HIS A 29 18.02 -0.60 -27.31
C HIS A 29 16.73 -1.21 -26.75
N THR A 30 16.01 -1.96 -27.58
CA THR A 30 14.95 -2.87 -27.12
C THR A 30 15.61 -4.04 -26.38
N ALA A 31 15.83 -3.87 -25.08
CA ALA A 31 16.06 -5.01 -24.21
C ALA A 31 14.72 -5.76 -24.03
N PRO A 32 14.67 -7.08 -24.19
CA PRO A 32 13.47 -7.85 -23.90
C PRO A 32 13.16 -7.72 -22.40
N ALA A 33 11.93 -7.32 -22.08
CA ALA A 33 11.43 -7.32 -20.72
C ALA A 33 11.54 -8.75 -20.17
N ALA A 34 12.43 -8.95 -19.20
CA ALA A 34 12.47 -10.18 -18.42
C ALA A 34 11.08 -10.36 -17.80
N VAL A 35 10.38 -11.41 -18.21
CA VAL A 35 9.08 -11.78 -17.64
C VAL A 35 9.34 -12.09 -16.17
N ALA A 36 8.88 -11.19 -15.29
CA ALA A 36 8.94 -11.43 -13.86
C ALA A 36 8.25 -12.77 -13.55
N PRO A 37 8.85 -13.64 -12.70
CA PRO A 37 8.23 -14.90 -12.35
C PRO A 37 6.83 -14.64 -11.80
N ALA A 38 5.87 -15.43 -12.27
CA ALA A 38 4.50 -15.38 -11.79
C ALA A 38 4.49 -15.44 -10.27
N SER A 39 3.83 -14.46 -9.63
CA SER A 39 3.67 -14.47 -8.18
C SER A 39 3.00 -15.78 -7.76
N PRO A 40 3.46 -16.42 -6.65
CA PRO A 40 2.84 -17.63 -6.16
C PRO A 40 1.32 -17.40 -5.92
N PRO A 41 0.50 -18.43 -6.11
CA PRO A 41 -0.95 -18.31 -5.96
C PRO A 41 -1.31 -17.73 -4.59
N ILE A 42 -2.35 -16.88 -4.56
CA ILE A 42 -2.89 -16.33 -3.31
C ILE A 42 -3.36 -17.52 -2.46
N VAL A 43 -2.55 -17.92 -1.48
CA VAL A 43 -2.91 -18.97 -0.53
C VAL A 43 -4.02 -18.41 0.34
N LYS A 44 -5.19 -19.07 0.28
CA LYS A 44 -6.39 -18.60 0.99
C LYS A 44 -6.16 -18.73 2.50
N THR A 45 -6.50 -17.67 3.22
CA THR A 45 -6.56 -17.66 4.68
C THR A 45 -7.49 -18.76 5.18
N LYS A 46 -7.04 -19.55 6.16
CA LYS A 46 -7.84 -20.62 6.77
C LYS A 46 -8.51 -20.11 8.04
N LEU A 47 -9.83 -20.27 8.12
CA LEU A 47 -10.57 -20.09 9.37
C LEU A 47 -10.39 -21.37 10.20
N VAL A 48 -9.88 -21.24 11.42
CA VAL A 48 -9.60 -22.39 12.28
C VAL A 48 -10.76 -22.66 13.23
N THR A 49 -11.36 -21.61 13.78
CA THR A 49 -12.42 -21.75 14.78
C THR A 49 -13.52 -20.71 14.53
N PRO A 50 -14.79 -21.13 14.36
CA PRO A 50 -15.91 -20.19 14.35
C PRO A 50 -16.05 -19.58 15.75
N GLY A 51 -16.02 -18.25 15.83
CA GLY A 51 -16.25 -17.49 17.06
C GLY A 51 -17.72 -17.13 17.23
N SER A 52 -18.02 -16.32 18.25
CA SER A 52 -19.38 -15.84 18.50
C SER A 52 -19.86 -14.96 17.33
N SER A 53 -21.14 -15.09 16.96
CA SER A 53 -21.80 -14.24 15.95
C SER A 53 -21.24 -14.30 14.51
N GLY A 54 -20.64 -15.42 14.10
CA GLY A 54 -20.19 -15.61 12.70
C GLY A 54 -18.85 -14.96 12.36
N MET A 55 -18.14 -14.41 13.36
CA MET A 55 -16.76 -13.93 13.22
C MET A 55 -15.78 -15.06 13.57
N PRO A 56 -14.65 -15.21 12.88
CA PRO A 56 -13.65 -16.19 13.27
C PRO A 56 -12.98 -15.76 14.58
N SER A 57 -12.82 -16.68 15.53
CA SER A 57 -12.05 -16.40 16.75
C SER A 57 -10.54 -16.47 16.49
N GLN A 58 -10.14 -17.32 15.54
CA GLN A 58 -8.75 -17.50 15.11
C GLN A 58 -8.65 -17.65 13.60
N ILE A 59 -7.60 -17.04 13.05
CA ILE A 59 -7.31 -16.98 11.62
C ILE A 59 -5.87 -17.44 11.41
N VAL A 60 -5.62 -18.31 10.44
CA VAL A 60 -4.26 -18.66 10.00
C VAL A 60 -3.94 -17.96 8.69
N ILE A 61 -2.90 -17.13 8.72
CA ILE A 61 -2.40 -16.38 7.58
C ILE A 61 -1.18 -17.13 7.01
N PRO A 62 -1.28 -17.68 5.80
CA PRO A 62 -0.18 -18.40 5.17
C PRO A 62 0.98 -17.48 4.80
N SER A 63 2.20 -17.99 4.91
CA SER A 63 3.43 -17.26 4.58
C SER A 63 4.58 -18.22 4.31
N SER A 64 5.47 -17.85 3.38
CA SER A 64 6.66 -18.62 3.03
C SER A 64 7.70 -18.67 4.15
N VAL A 65 7.66 -17.74 5.10
CA VAL A 65 8.58 -17.72 6.25
C VAL A 65 8.01 -18.41 7.49
N GLY A 66 6.75 -18.82 7.46
CA GLY A 66 6.03 -19.49 8.55
C GLY A 66 4.63 -18.89 8.69
N GLU A 67 3.62 -19.74 8.84
CA GLU A 67 2.24 -19.31 9.09
C GLU A 67 2.14 -18.41 10.32
N VAL A 68 1.27 -17.40 10.24
CA VAL A 68 0.94 -16.52 11.36
C VAL A 68 -0.43 -16.93 11.89
N THR A 69 -0.48 -17.28 13.16
CA THR A 69 -1.75 -17.50 13.87
C THR A 69 -2.23 -16.19 14.47
N PHE A 70 -3.31 -15.65 13.93
CA PHE A 70 -3.93 -14.43 14.42
C PHE A 70 -5.14 -14.75 15.29
N LEU A 71 -5.10 -14.33 16.55
CA LEU A 71 -6.20 -14.47 17.50
C LEU A 71 -7.16 -13.29 17.36
N HIS A 72 -8.07 -13.36 16.39
CA HIS A 72 -9.02 -12.29 16.09
C HIS A 72 -9.88 -11.92 17.31
N GLN A 73 -10.37 -12.92 18.04
CA GLN A 73 -11.18 -12.70 19.24
C GLN A 73 -10.43 -11.90 20.32
N ALA A 74 -9.15 -12.20 20.56
CA ALA A 74 -8.37 -11.48 21.56
C ALA A 74 -8.20 -9.99 21.21
N HIS A 75 -8.09 -9.66 19.92
CA HIS A 75 -8.00 -8.27 19.48
C HIS A 75 -9.35 -7.55 19.60
N THR A 76 -10.45 -8.19 19.23
CA THR A 76 -11.77 -7.55 19.23
C THR A 76 -12.46 -7.52 20.59
N GLU A 77 -12.36 -8.59 21.38
CA GLU A 77 -13.03 -8.72 22.68
C GLU A 77 -12.11 -8.25 23.82
N ASP A 78 -10.93 -8.86 23.98
CA ASP A 78 -10.05 -8.55 25.13
C ASP A 78 -9.40 -7.16 25.03
N ARG A 79 -9.10 -6.71 23.81
CA ARG A 79 -8.46 -5.41 23.55
C ARG A 79 -9.44 -4.36 23.02
N ALA A 80 -10.70 -4.72 22.81
CA ALA A 80 -11.75 -3.82 22.32
C ALA A 80 -11.38 -3.06 21.03
N ILE A 81 -10.57 -3.65 20.15
CA ILE A 81 -10.18 -3.02 18.88
C ILE A 81 -11.36 -3.08 17.91
N GLY A 82 -11.80 -1.91 17.44
CA GLY A 82 -12.93 -1.80 16.52
C GLY A 82 -12.66 -2.44 15.15
N CYS A 83 -13.69 -3.00 14.52
CA CYS A 83 -13.57 -3.69 13.23
C CYS A 83 -12.90 -2.82 12.14
N ALA A 84 -13.22 -1.52 12.14
CA ALA A 84 -12.72 -0.55 11.19
C ALA A 84 -11.21 -0.28 11.29
N GLU A 85 -10.60 -0.56 12.45
CA GLU A 85 -9.16 -0.34 12.65
C GLU A 85 -8.34 -1.26 11.74
N CYS A 86 -8.80 -2.49 11.52
CA CYS A 86 -8.15 -3.45 10.61
C CYS A 86 -8.85 -3.54 9.24
N HIS A 87 -10.18 -3.46 9.22
CA HIS A 87 -11.00 -3.57 8.02
C HIS A 87 -11.45 -2.21 7.52
N HIS A 88 -10.50 -1.36 7.12
CA HIS A 88 -10.76 0.02 6.71
C HIS A 88 -11.80 0.13 5.57
N GLN A 89 -11.99 -0.93 4.77
CA GLN A 89 -13.00 -0.97 3.71
C GLN A 89 -14.45 -0.85 4.22
N ILE A 90 -14.73 -1.25 5.47
CA ILE A 90 -16.12 -1.28 5.98
C ILE A 90 -16.67 0.13 6.24
N ASN A 91 -15.78 1.13 6.24
CA ASN A 91 -16.09 2.55 6.33
C ASN A 91 -16.22 3.23 4.95
N ALA A 92 -16.36 2.46 3.87
CA ALA A 92 -16.59 3.04 2.55
C ALA A 92 -17.86 3.91 2.54
N LYS A 93 -17.71 5.18 2.16
CA LYS A 93 -18.82 6.14 2.05
C LYS A 93 -19.56 5.94 0.73
N ALA A 94 -20.85 6.27 0.70
CA ALA A 94 -21.61 6.34 -0.54
C ALA A 94 -20.95 7.30 -1.54
N LEU A 95 -20.94 6.93 -2.83
CA LEU A 95 -20.28 7.69 -3.90
C LEU A 95 -21.17 8.82 -4.44
N ASN A 96 -21.36 9.88 -3.68
CA ASN A 96 -22.03 11.08 -4.20
C ASN A 96 -21.03 11.99 -4.92
N THR A 97 -20.76 11.75 -6.21
CA THR A 97 -19.89 12.60 -7.05
C THR A 97 -20.69 13.26 -8.19
N PRO A 98 -20.49 14.55 -8.46
CA PRO A 98 -21.10 15.22 -9.61
C PRO A 98 -20.54 14.75 -10.95
N HIS A 99 -19.42 14.01 -10.96
CA HIS A 99 -18.77 13.48 -12.16
C HIS A 99 -18.50 11.97 -12.02
N PRO A 100 -19.38 11.10 -12.55
CA PRO A 100 -19.22 9.64 -12.48
C PRO A 100 -17.96 9.12 -13.18
N ASP A 101 -17.47 9.83 -14.20
CA ASP A 101 -16.33 9.42 -15.01
C ASP A 101 -14.99 9.50 -14.26
N TYR A 102 -14.88 10.36 -13.25
CA TYR A 102 -13.69 10.48 -12.41
C TYR A 102 -13.35 9.17 -11.67
N LEU A 103 -14.37 8.34 -11.43
CA LEU A 103 -14.23 7.03 -10.81
C LEU A 103 -13.71 5.95 -11.77
N GLN A 104 -13.81 6.17 -13.09
CA GLN A 104 -13.25 5.24 -14.09
C GLN A 104 -11.75 5.45 -14.31
N SER A 105 -11.24 6.65 -14.00
CA SER A 105 -9.80 6.99 -14.12
C SER A 105 -8.99 6.71 -12.84
N SER A 106 -9.65 6.35 -11.74
CA SER A 106 -8.95 5.93 -10.52
C SER A 106 -8.39 4.52 -10.69
N TRP A 107 -7.17 4.28 -10.20
CA TRP A 107 -6.62 2.92 -10.14
C TRP A 107 -7.41 2.04 -9.15
N ILE A 108 -8.11 2.65 -8.17
CA ILE A 108 -9.01 1.94 -7.25
C ILE A 108 -10.30 1.60 -8.01
N ASN A 109 -10.57 0.30 -8.16
CA ASN A 109 -11.85 -0.17 -8.68
C ASN A 109 -12.97 0.12 -7.68
N CYS A 110 -13.61 1.30 -7.80
CA CYS A 110 -14.67 1.73 -6.90
C CYS A 110 -15.85 0.74 -6.90
N LYS A 111 -16.05 0.01 -8.01
CA LYS A 111 -17.10 -1.01 -8.14
C LYS A 111 -16.86 -2.25 -7.27
N ALA A 112 -15.66 -2.43 -6.73
CA ALA A 112 -15.35 -3.49 -5.77
C ALA A 112 -16.21 -3.37 -4.50
N CYS A 113 -16.50 -2.14 -4.07
CA CYS A 113 -17.42 -1.87 -2.97
C CYS A 113 -18.78 -1.35 -3.46
N HIS A 114 -18.85 -0.67 -4.61
CA HIS A 114 -20.07 0.00 -5.10
C HIS A 114 -20.73 -0.71 -6.29
N ARG A 115 -21.82 -1.45 -6.07
CA ARG A 115 -22.44 -2.26 -7.14
C ARG A 115 -23.51 -1.54 -7.97
N GLU A 116 -24.32 -0.73 -7.32
CA GLU A 116 -25.36 0.11 -7.93
C GLU A 116 -25.16 1.54 -7.45
N GLN A 117 -25.79 2.54 -8.11
CA GLN A 117 -25.69 3.96 -7.76
C GLN A 117 -25.82 4.16 -6.22
N ASN A 118 -24.68 4.36 -5.55
CA ASN A 118 -24.55 4.65 -4.12
C ASN A 118 -24.74 3.51 -3.11
N ARG A 119 -24.80 2.23 -3.52
CA ARG A 119 -24.89 1.10 -2.56
C ARG A 119 -23.52 0.48 -2.29
N VAL A 120 -23.13 0.44 -1.02
CA VAL A 120 -21.91 -0.24 -0.54
C VAL A 120 -22.22 -1.71 -0.26
N LYS A 121 -21.45 -2.63 -0.83
CA LYS A 121 -21.45 -4.03 -0.41
C LYS A 121 -20.81 -4.13 0.97
N GLN A 122 -21.64 -4.34 1.99
CA GLN A 122 -21.19 -4.62 3.35
C GLN A 122 -20.50 -6.00 3.35
N GLY A 123 -19.19 -6.02 3.57
CA GLY A 123 -18.41 -7.24 3.56
C GLY A 123 -17.00 -7.00 4.08
N VAL A 124 -16.47 -8.01 4.76
CA VAL A 124 -15.09 -8.03 5.23
C VAL A 124 -14.22 -8.68 4.15
N TYR A 125 -13.15 -8.01 3.73
CA TYR A 125 -12.20 -8.52 2.76
C TYR A 125 -10.87 -8.82 3.42
N ALA A 126 -10.17 -9.84 2.92
CA ALA A 126 -8.75 -10.03 3.22
C ALA A 126 -7.93 -8.94 2.53
N CYS A 127 -6.81 -8.54 3.12
CA CYS A 127 -5.93 -7.49 2.57
C CYS A 127 -5.58 -7.76 1.09
N SER A 128 -5.27 -9.02 0.75
CA SER A 128 -4.92 -9.45 -0.61
C SER A 128 -6.03 -9.32 -1.65
N THR A 129 -7.27 -9.05 -1.23
CA THR A 129 -8.37 -8.77 -2.16
C THR A 129 -8.14 -7.44 -2.91
N CYS A 130 -7.51 -6.48 -2.24
CA CYS A 130 -7.23 -5.14 -2.79
C CYS A 130 -5.74 -4.81 -2.86
N HIS A 131 -4.91 -5.50 -2.09
CA HIS A 131 -3.45 -5.34 -2.06
C HIS A 131 -2.77 -6.56 -2.69
N PRO A 132 -2.70 -6.63 -4.03
CA PRO A 132 -2.12 -7.77 -4.72
C PRO A 132 -0.64 -7.97 -4.33
N ALA A 133 -0.10 -9.16 -4.54
CA ALA A 133 1.30 -9.44 -4.24
C ALA A 133 2.26 -8.57 -5.08
N SER A 134 1.85 -8.27 -6.31
CA SER A 134 2.58 -7.45 -7.27
C SER A 134 1.60 -6.51 -8.01
N PRO A 135 2.00 -5.26 -8.29
CA PRO A 135 1.19 -4.34 -9.07
C PRO A 135 1.05 -4.86 -10.51
N THR A 136 -0.17 -4.80 -11.05
CA THR A 136 -0.44 -5.19 -12.45
C THR A 136 -0.37 -4.01 -13.41
N ASN A 137 -0.23 -2.79 -12.89
CA ASN A 137 -0.17 -1.54 -13.65
C ASN A 137 0.90 -0.64 -13.03
N ILE A 138 1.62 0.12 -13.86
CA ILE A 138 2.65 1.08 -13.39
C ILE A 138 2.09 2.23 -12.54
N ALA A 139 0.80 2.53 -12.70
CA ALA A 139 0.07 3.54 -11.92
C ALA A 139 -0.60 2.94 -10.67
N ASP A 140 -0.40 1.65 -10.40
CA ASP A 140 -0.86 1.01 -9.18
C ASP A 140 0.04 1.41 -8.02
N GLU A 141 -0.48 2.30 -7.19
CA GLU A 141 0.19 2.78 -5.97
C GLU A 141 -0.14 1.91 -4.75
N THR A 142 -0.81 0.75 -4.92
CA THR A 142 -1.03 -0.17 -3.80
C THR A 142 0.27 -0.72 -3.28
N LEU A 143 0.39 -0.69 -1.96
CA LEU A 143 1.31 -1.56 -1.27
C LEU A 143 0.80 -3.00 -1.35
N SER A 144 1.70 -3.98 -1.42
CA SER A 144 1.28 -5.38 -1.45
C SER A 144 0.66 -5.84 -0.12
N ALA A 145 -0.14 -6.92 -0.16
CA ALA A 145 -0.74 -7.51 1.04
C ALA A 145 0.29 -7.78 2.14
N LYS A 146 1.47 -8.29 1.77
CA LYS A 146 2.58 -8.50 2.70
C LYS A 146 2.95 -7.21 3.44
N VAL A 147 3.08 -6.09 2.72
CA VAL A 147 3.51 -4.82 3.31
C VAL A 147 2.42 -4.26 4.21
N VAL A 148 1.17 -4.24 3.77
CA VAL A 148 0.08 -3.64 4.57
C VAL A 148 -0.26 -4.46 5.81
N ILE A 149 -0.16 -5.80 5.74
CA ILE A 149 -0.34 -6.65 6.93
C ILE A 149 0.72 -6.33 7.99
N HIS A 150 2.00 -6.24 7.61
CA HIS A 150 3.06 -5.86 8.55
C HIS A 150 2.81 -4.47 9.14
N LYS A 151 2.49 -3.47 8.30
CA LYS A 151 2.20 -2.11 8.79
C LYS A 151 1.04 -2.11 9.80
N GLN A 152 -0.02 -2.88 9.53
CA GLN A 152 -1.16 -2.94 10.43
C GLN A 152 -0.80 -3.55 11.79
N CYS A 153 -0.07 -4.67 11.81
CA CYS A 153 0.38 -5.28 13.04
C CYS A 153 1.35 -4.36 13.81
N TRP A 154 2.27 -3.71 13.09
CA TRP A 154 3.32 -2.87 13.68
C TRP A 154 2.83 -1.56 14.26
N ASN A 155 1.62 -1.12 13.90
CA ASN A 155 0.99 0.05 14.53
C ASN A 155 0.80 -0.14 16.05
N CYS A 156 0.66 -1.37 16.52
CA CYS A 156 0.53 -1.69 17.96
C CYS A 156 1.67 -2.56 18.49
N HIS A 157 2.22 -3.47 17.67
CA HIS A 157 3.30 -4.37 18.06
C HIS A 157 4.65 -3.81 17.57
N PRO A 158 5.48 -3.25 18.46
CA PRO A 158 6.77 -2.71 18.05
C PRO A 158 7.65 -3.82 17.48
N VAL A 159 8.36 -3.51 16.39
CA VAL A 159 9.36 -4.38 15.81
C VAL A 159 10.72 -3.71 15.79
N SER A 160 11.75 -4.53 15.99
CA SER A 160 13.13 -4.06 15.96
C SER A 160 13.54 -3.64 14.54
N THR A 161 14.50 -2.74 14.46
CA THR A 161 15.20 -2.35 13.22
C THR A 161 16.69 -2.70 13.34
N GLY A 162 17.41 -2.74 12.22
CA GLY A 162 18.85 -3.06 12.21
C GLY A 162 19.18 -4.53 11.94
N LYS A 163 20.45 -4.90 12.15
CA LYS A 163 21.01 -6.21 11.72
C LYS A 163 20.40 -7.39 12.48
N GLU A 164 19.93 -7.15 13.70
CA GLU A 164 19.37 -8.16 14.59
C GLU A 164 17.84 -8.24 14.53
N ALA A 165 17.19 -7.34 13.77
CA ALA A 165 15.75 -7.25 13.67
C ALA A 165 15.08 -8.54 13.18
N SER A 166 15.78 -9.29 12.33
CA SER A 166 15.29 -10.55 11.75
C SER A 166 14.94 -11.61 12.79
N ARG A 167 15.57 -11.59 13.98
CA ARG A 167 15.22 -12.54 15.06
C ARG A 167 13.81 -12.33 15.59
N SER A 168 13.27 -11.11 15.48
CA SER A 168 11.92 -10.81 15.95
C SER A 168 10.82 -11.34 15.01
N CYS A 169 11.16 -11.74 13.78
CA CYS A 169 10.17 -12.26 12.82
C CYS A 169 9.43 -13.51 13.35
N GLU A 170 10.13 -14.35 14.11
CA GLU A 170 9.61 -15.62 14.65
C GLU A 170 8.51 -15.40 15.70
N THR A 171 8.45 -14.21 16.31
CA THR A 171 7.38 -13.87 17.27
C THR A 171 5.99 -13.88 16.64
N CYS A 172 5.91 -13.62 15.33
CA CYS A 172 4.67 -13.66 14.56
C CYS A 172 4.63 -14.88 13.63
N HIS A 173 5.76 -15.22 13.01
CA HIS A 173 5.90 -16.32 12.05
C HIS A 173 6.39 -17.61 12.72
N SER A 174 5.57 -18.18 13.59
CA SER A 174 5.91 -19.39 14.37
C SER A 174 5.33 -20.69 13.79
N GLY A 175 4.47 -20.60 12.77
CA GLY A 175 3.79 -21.75 12.17
C GLY A 175 4.57 -22.41 11.03
N ASN A 176 3.94 -23.41 10.42
CA ASN A 176 4.51 -24.14 9.29
C ASN A 176 4.69 -23.22 8.09
N LYS A 177 5.75 -23.40 7.31
CA LYS A 177 5.95 -22.62 6.08
C LYS A 177 4.96 -23.12 5.02
N ALA A 178 4.26 -22.20 4.37
CA ALA A 178 3.47 -22.53 3.20
C ALA A 178 4.42 -22.91 2.06
N LEU A 179 4.30 -24.15 1.56
CA LEU A 179 5.03 -24.69 0.41
C LEU A 179 4.55 -24.05 -0.90
#